data_AF-A0A9E5NBU5-F1
#
_entry.id   AF-A0A9E5NBU5-F1
#
_cell.length_a   1.000
_cell.length_b   1.000
_cell.length_c   1.000
_cell.angle_alpha   90.00
_cell.angle_beta   90.00
_cell.angle_gamma   90.00
#
_symmetry.space_group_name_H-M   'P 1'
#
loop_
_entity.id
_entity.type
_entity.pdbx_description
1 polymer ?
#
loop_
_entity_poly.entity_id
_entity_poly.type
_entity_poly.pdbx_seq_one_letter_code
_entity_poly.pdbx_strand_id
1 'polypeptide(L)'
;MADLENLKIILTQEEQDILRGSQGRTKQKVMETVVLYGEALGAERLVNIEGDGHFVIPWSSPGIAPPLEMLDELVAAGLKTTHPFTLDPRAPLDFENLSLRPTQERTLEEMYRDQARYDERMLQLGLRDTDAYTCSPCLPQVGNVP
;
A
#
# COMPACT_ATOMS: atom_id res chain seq x y z
N MET A 1 -9.85 14.30 18.57
CA MET A 1 -8.60 13.50 18.55
C MET A 1 -8.93 12.17 19.18
N ALA A 2 -8.48 11.06 18.59
CA ALA A 2 -8.74 9.75 19.18
C ALA A 2 -8.03 9.64 20.54
N ASP A 3 -8.64 8.92 21.47
CA ASP A 3 -8.09 8.71 22.81
C ASP A 3 -7.02 7.62 22.76
N LEU A 4 -5.80 8.01 22.41
CA LEU A 4 -4.64 7.10 22.36
C LEU A 4 -4.09 6.76 23.75
N GLU A 5 -4.56 7.44 24.80
CA GLU A 5 -4.11 7.22 26.17
C GLU A 5 -4.91 6.09 26.86
N ASN A 6 -6.12 5.79 26.37
CA ASN A 6 -7.00 4.75 26.92
C ASN A 6 -7.30 3.62 25.92
N LEU A 7 -6.26 3.14 25.24
CA LEU A 7 -6.35 1.98 24.34
C LEU A 7 -6.52 0.68 25.14
N LYS A 8 -7.39 -0.21 24.66
CA LYS A 8 -7.56 -1.58 25.19
C LYS A 8 -6.63 -2.57 24.51
N ILE A 9 -6.28 -2.31 23.24
CA ILE A 9 -5.32 -3.14 22.52
C ILE A 9 -3.97 -3.18 23.25
N ILE A 10 -3.44 -4.38 23.42
CA ILE A 10 -2.16 -4.63 24.09
C ILE A 10 -1.04 -4.39 23.08
N LEU A 11 -0.22 -3.38 23.37
CA LEU A 11 0.93 -3.01 22.55
C LEU A 11 2.24 -3.38 23.24
N THR A 12 3.17 -3.93 22.46
CA THR A 12 4.56 -4.13 22.85
C THR A 12 5.27 -2.80 23.13
N GLN A 13 6.41 -2.85 23.81
CA GLN A 13 7.20 -1.65 24.09
C GLN A 13 7.62 -0.92 22.80
N GLU A 14 8.01 -1.66 21.76
CA GLU A 14 8.38 -1.09 20.47
C GLU A 14 7.20 -0.37 19.80
N GLU A 15 6.01 -0.98 19.79
CA GLU A 15 4.81 -0.38 19.20
C GLU A 15 4.41 0.91 19.93
N GLN A 16 4.52 0.92 21.26
CA GLN A 16 4.30 2.12 22.06
C GLN A 16 5.34 3.20 21.75
N ASP A 17 6.61 2.84 21.58
CA ASP A 17 7.67 3.79 21.22
C ASP A 17 7.41 4.42 19.86
N ILE A 18 6.98 3.63 18.87
CA ILE A 18 6.58 4.14 17.55
C ILE A 18 5.37 5.07 17.67
N LEU A 19 4.37 4.71 18.45
CA LEU A 19 3.18 5.55 18.70
C LEU A 19 3.54 6.87 19.41
N ARG A 20 4.57 6.87 20.25
CA ARG A 20 5.17 8.08 20.84
C ARG A 20 6.07 8.87 19.88
N GLY A 21 6.31 8.35 18.67
CA GLY A 21 7.06 9.03 17.61
C GLY A 21 8.56 8.79 17.59
N SER A 22 9.07 7.75 18.29
CA SER A 22 10.51 7.44 18.36
C SER A 22 11.15 7.17 16.98
N GLN A 23 10.35 6.74 16.01
CA GLN A 23 10.79 6.43 14.64
C GLN A 23 10.27 7.43 13.59
N GLY A 24 10.01 8.67 14.01
CA GLY A 24 9.61 9.77 13.13
C GLY A 24 8.10 9.89 12.94
N ARG A 25 7.69 11.09 12.48
CA ARG A 25 6.27 11.49 12.43
C ARG A 25 5.44 10.64 11.46
N THR A 26 5.98 10.27 10.31
CA THR A 26 5.26 9.47 9.32
C THR A 26 4.96 8.08 9.85
N LYS A 27 5.95 7.38 10.44
CA LYS A 27 5.74 6.06 11.04
C LYS A 27 4.78 6.10 12.24
N GLN A 28 4.81 7.19 13.00
CA GLN A 28 3.84 7.44 14.07
C GLN A 28 2.39 7.50 13.54
N LYS A 29 2.12 8.26 12.47
CA LYS A 29 0.79 8.33 11.85
C LYS A 29 0.31 6.96 11.35
N VAL A 30 1.23 6.18 10.76
CA VAL A 30 0.93 4.81 10.31
C VAL A 30 0.54 3.94 11.50
N MET A 31 1.31 3.95 12.58
CA MET A 31 1.02 3.20 13.80
C MET A 31 -0.30 3.64 14.45
N GLU A 32 -0.55 4.94 14.55
CA GLU A 32 -1.82 5.49 15.04
C GLU A 32 -3.01 4.93 14.24
N THR A 33 -2.89 4.91 12.91
CA THR A 33 -3.94 4.34 12.04
C THR A 33 -4.18 2.87 12.33
N VAL A 34 -3.13 2.05 12.39
CA VAL A 34 -3.21 0.60 12.66
C VAL A 34 -3.83 0.33 14.03
N VAL A 35 -3.38 1.02 15.06
CA VAL A 35 -3.86 0.88 16.44
C VAL A 35 -5.32 1.27 16.56
N LEU A 36 -5.75 2.37 15.94
CA LEU A 36 -7.15 2.80 15.96
C LEU A 36 -8.07 1.82 15.23
N TYR A 37 -7.62 1.24 14.11
CA TYR A 37 -8.37 0.15 13.46
C TYR A 37 -8.46 -1.08 14.37
N GLY A 38 -7.35 -1.46 15.01
CA GLY A 38 -7.33 -2.56 15.98
C GLY A 38 -8.33 -2.34 17.12
N GLU A 39 -8.30 -1.16 17.75
CA GLU A 39 -9.21 -0.78 18.83
C GLU A 39 -10.68 -0.80 18.37
N ALA A 40 -10.98 -0.23 17.19
CA ALA A 40 -12.33 -0.19 16.63
C ALA A 40 -12.88 -1.59 16.33
N LEU A 41 -12.02 -2.54 15.97
CA LEU A 41 -12.37 -3.93 15.71
C LEU A 41 -12.32 -4.81 16.97
N GLY A 42 -11.93 -4.26 18.12
CA GLY A 42 -11.78 -5.01 19.37
C GLY A 42 -10.62 -6.00 19.35
N ALA A 43 -9.56 -5.71 18.60
CA ALA A 43 -8.36 -6.53 18.55
C ALA A 43 -7.63 -6.54 19.90
N GLU A 44 -7.21 -7.72 20.35
CA GLU A 44 -6.48 -7.88 21.61
C GLU A 44 -5.04 -7.36 21.49
N ARG A 45 -4.39 -7.58 20.34
CA ARG A 45 -2.98 -7.23 20.09
C ARG A 45 -2.69 -7.16 18.60
N LEU A 46 -1.56 -6.57 18.25
CA LEU A 46 -0.98 -6.69 16.91
C LEU A 46 -0.21 -8.01 16.75
N VAL A 47 -0.04 -8.44 15.50
CA VAL A 47 0.72 -9.64 15.11
C VAL A 47 1.76 -9.26 14.07
N ASN A 48 2.89 -9.98 14.05
CA ASN A 48 3.89 -9.82 13.01
C ASN A 48 3.37 -10.38 11.68
N ILE A 49 3.77 -9.72 10.59
CA ILE A 49 3.59 -10.25 9.23
C ILE A 49 4.74 -11.21 8.95
N GLU A 50 4.42 -12.43 8.51
CA GLU A 50 5.40 -13.51 8.36
C GLU A 50 5.80 -13.82 6.90
N GLY A 51 5.21 -13.14 5.91
CA GLY A 51 5.51 -13.40 4.51
C GLY A 51 5.18 -12.25 3.56
N ASP A 52 5.40 -12.53 2.27
CA ASP A 52 5.23 -11.57 1.18
C ASP A 52 3.79 -11.08 1.06
N GLY A 53 3.64 -9.81 0.70
CA GLY A 53 2.34 -9.16 0.54
C GLY A 53 1.73 -9.31 -0.86
N HIS A 54 0.42 -9.09 -0.95
CA HIS A 54 -0.26 -8.83 -2.21
C HIS A 54 -1.27 -7.68 -2.04
N PHE A 55 -1.09 -6.60 -2.80
CA PHE A 55 -1.93 -5.41 -2.75
C PHE A 55 -2.81 -5.30 -4.00
N VAL A 56 -4.10 -5.02 -3.81
CA VAL A 56 -5.13 -5.11 -4.85
C VAL A 56 -5.34 -3.82 -5.66
N ILE A 57 -4.59 -2.77 -5.36
CA ILE A 57 -4.70 -1.48 -6.05
C ILE A 57 -3.40 -1.27 -6.82
N PRO A 58 -3.36 -1.50 -8.15
CA PRO A 58 -2.16 -1.36 -8.95
C PRO A 58 -2.12 -0.04 -9.75
N TRP A 59 -3.04 0.89 -9.50
CA TRP A 59 -3.21 2.09 -10.33
C TRP A 59 -3.26 3.41 -9.56
N SER A 60 -3.00 4.51 -10.27
CA SER A 60 -3.07 5.89 -9.76
C SER A 60 -4.46 6.54 -9.89
N SER A 61 -5.51 5.78 -10.21
CA SER A 61 -6.84 6.34 -10.53
C SER A 61 -7.46 7.13 -9.36
N PRO A 62 -7.92 8.37 -9.58
CA PRO A 62 -8.55 9.19 -8.55
C PRO A 62 -9.77 8.51 -7.90
N GLY A 63 -9.85 8.61 -6.57
CA GLY A 63 -10.99 8.10 -5.79
C GLY A 63 -10.92 6.62 -5.40
N ILE A 64 -9.98 5.85 -5.97
CA ILE A 64 -9.69 4.45 -5.57
C ILE A 64 -8.26 4.33 -5.05
N ALA A 65 -7.30 4.95 -5.75
CA ALA A 65 -5.89 4.86 -5.41
C ALA A 65 -5.55 5.58 -4.11
N PRO A 66 -4.53 5.11 -3.36
CA PRO A 66 -3.94 5.93 -2.31
C PRO A 66 -3.44 7.25 -2.92
N PRO A 67 -3.63 8.39 -2.25
CA PRO A 67 -3.12 9.67 -2.73
C PRO A 67 -1.61 9.60 -2.98
N LEU A 68 -1.14 10.13 -4.12
CA LEU A 68 0.31 10.14 -4.42
C LEU A 68 1.11 10.88 -3.34
N GLU A 69 0.54 11.94 -2.75
CA GLU A 69 1.14 12.67 -1.63
C GLU A 69 1.40 11.78 -0.41
N MET A 70 0.53 10.78 -0.16
CA MET A 70 0.71 9.81 0.91
C MET A 70 1.89 8.90 0.57
N LEU A 71 1.99 8.41 -0.67
CA LEU A 71 3.11 7.59 -1.10
C LEU A 71 4.44 8.36 -1.07
N ASP A 72 4.43 9.62 -1.52
CA ASP A 72 5.56 10.54 -1.44
C ASP A 72 6.00 10.74 0.03
N GLU A 73 5.07 10.91 0.97
CA GLU A 73 5.39 11.04 2.41
C GLU A 73 6.05 9.76 2.95
N LEU A 74 5.52 8.59 2.61
CA LEU A 74 6.08 7.30 3.04
C LEU A 74 7.51 7.10 2.51
N VAL A 75 7.72 7.38 1.22
CA VAL A 75 9.04 7.26 0.58
C VAL A 75 10.02 8.28 1.16
N ALA A 76 9.61 9.54 1.35
CA ALA A 76 10.45 10.59 1.93
C ALA A 76 10.88 10.28 3.37
N ALA A 77 10.04 9.56 4.12
CA ALA A 77 10.37 9.07 5.46
C ALA A 77 11.30 7.83 5.44
N GLY A 78 11.69 7.34 4.26
CA GLY A 78 12.55 6.16 4.10
C GLY A 78 11.85 4.86 4.51
N LEU A 79 10.52 4.83 4.51
CA LEU A 79 9.77 3.63 4.87
C LEU A 79 9.80 2.61 3.74
N LYS A 80 9.89 1.34 4.13
CA LYS A 80 9.80 0.19 3.23
C LYS A 80 9.10 -0.95 3.97
N THR A 81 8.33 -1.76 3.24
CA THR A 81 7.77 -2.99 3.80
C THR A 81 8.89 -3.95 4.21
N THR A 82 8.68 -4.70 5.29
CA THR A 82 9.65 -5.71 5.75
C THR A 82 9.78 -6.85 4.76
N HIS A 83 8.64 -7.30 4.22
CA HIS A 83 8.57 -8.31 3.16
C HIS A 83 8.22 -7.63 1.84
N PRO A 84 8.73 -8.13 0.70
CA PRO A 84 8.31 -7.63 -0.60
C PRO A 84 6.83 -7.91 -0.83
N PHE A 85 6.24 -7.24 -1.81
CA PHE A 85 4.86 -7.48 -2.21
C PHE A 85 4.70 -7.54 -3.73
N THR A 86 3.56 -8.08 -4.16
CA THR A 86 3.05 -8.03 -5.52
C THR A 86 1.83 -7.12 -5.59
N LEU A 87 1.50 -6.66 -6.79
CA LEU A 87 0.30 -5.89 -7.08
C LEU A 87 -0.65 -6.69 -7.97
N ASP A 88 -1.93 -6.31 -8.00
CA ASP A 88 -2.86 -6.78 -9.02
C ASP A 88 -2.36 -6.43 -10.45
N PRO A 89 -2.89 -7.06 -11.51
CA PRO A 89 -2.45 -6.79 -12.88
C PRO A 89 -2.60 -5.31 -13.27
N ARG A 90 -1.64 -4.80 -14.03
CA ARG A 90 -1.70 -3.42 -14.55
C ARG A 90 -2.98 -3.22 -15.37
N ALA A 91 -3.51 -1.99 -15.32
CA ALA A 91 -4.64 -1.64 -16.15
C ALA A 91 -4.31 -1.88 -17.64
N PRO A 92 -5.20 -2.51 -18.41
CA PRO A 92 -4.97 -2.75 -19.82
C PRO A 92 -5.09 -1.42 -20.58
N LEU A 93 -3.96 -0.74 -20.78
CA LEU A 93 -3.84 0.45 -21.62
C LEU A 93 -3.46 0.10 -23.06
N ASP A 94 -3.87 -1.08 -23.51
CA ASP A 94 -3.66 -1.59 -24.86
C ASP A 94 -4.67 -0.98 -25.83
N PHE A 95 -4.53 0.33 -26.08
CA PHE A 95 -5.47 1.08 -26.91
C PHE A 95 -5.52 0.56 -28.36
N GLU A 96 -4.44 -0.07 -28.84
CA GLU A 96 -4.37 -0.69 -30.17
C GLU A 96 -5.37 -1.85 -30.30
N ASN A 97 -5.48 -2.70 -29.29
CA ASN A 97 -6.34 -3.89 -29.34
C ASN A 97 -7.73 -3.68 -28.73
N LEU A 98 -7.94 -2.63 -27.94
CA LEU A 98 -9.21 -2.38 -27.24
C LEU A 98 -10.30 -1.77 -28.12
N SER A 99 -10.00 -1.35 -29.35
CA SER A 99 -10.97 -0.78 -30.31
C SER A 99 -11.82 0.35 -29.70
N LEU A 100 -11.16 1.25 -28.96
CA LEU A 100 -11.82 2.34 -28.25
C LEU A 100 -12.13 3.51 -29.18
N ARG A 101 -13.10 4.35 -28.80
CA ARG A 101 -13.26 5.66 -29.44
C ARG A 101 -12.13 6.59 -28.95
N PRO A 102 -11.66 7.54 -29.78
CA PRO A 102 -10.62 8.49 -29.37
C PRO A 102 -10.94 9.29 -28.10
N THR A 103 -12.23 9.52 -27.81
CA THR A 103 -12.65 10.18 -26.58
C THR A 103 -12.47 9.28 -25.34
N GLN A 104 -12.65 7.97 -25.48
CA GLN A 104 -12.43 7.02 -24.40
C GLN A 104 -10.94 6.84 -24.11
N GLU A 105 -10.10 6.76 -25.15
CA GLU A 105 -8.65 6.72 -25.01
C GLU A 105 -8.15 7.92 -24.21
N ARG A 106 -8.56 9.13 -24.59
CA ARG A 106 -8.18 10.36 -23.87
C ARG A 106 -8.60 10.34 -22.41
N THR A 107 -9.81 9.88 -22.10
CA THR A 107 -10.27 9.76 -20.71
C THR A 107 -9.42 8.76 -19.91
N LEU A 108 -9.00 7.65 -20.52
CA LEU A 108 -8.12 6.68 -19.87
C LEU A 108 -6.71 7.24 -19.68
N GLU A 109 -6.15 7.93 -20.69
CA GLU A 109 -4.86 8.63 -20.56
C GLU A 109 -4.87 9.65 -19.42
N GLU A 110 -5.95 10.44 -19.30
CA GLU A 110 -6.12 11.39 -18.21
C GLU A 110 -6.23 10.69 -16.85
N MET A 111 -6.99 9.61 -16.77
CA MET A 111 -7.21 8.83 -15.54
C MET A 111 -5.93 8.18 -15.02
N TYR A 112 -5.04 7.73 -15.91
CA TYR A 112 -3.79 7.04 -15.57
C TYR A 112 -2.54 7.91 -15.78
N ARG A 113 -2.68 9.24 -15.89
CA ARG A 113 -1.56 10.13 -16.21
C ARG A 113 -0.36 10.04 -15.24
N ASP A 114 -0.63 9.69 -13.99
CA ASP A 114 0.36 9.60 -12.92
C ASP A 114 0.80 8.15 -12.65
N GLN A 115 0.41 7.18 -13.48
CA GLN A 115 0.71 5.76 -13.27
C GLN A 115 2.21 5.49 -13.13
N ALA A 116 3.05 6.13 -13.95
CA ALA A 116 4.49 5.95 -13.86
C ALA A 116 5.08 6.42 -12.52
N ARG A 117 4.54 7.51 -11.95
CA ARG A 117 4.95 7.99 -10.62
C ARG A 117 4.49 7.03 -9.53
N TYR A 118 3.27 6.50 -9.67
CA TYR A 118 2.73 5.50 -8.76
C TYR A 118 3.60 4.24 -8.73
N ASP A 119 3.94 3.69 -9.89
CA ASP A 119 4.77 2.49 -10.02
C ASP A 119 6.17 2.69 -9.41
N GLU A 120 6.78 3.87 -9.61
CA GLU A 120 8.06 4.22 -8.99
C GLU A 120 7.97 4.22 -7.45
N ARG A 121 6.91 4.79 -6.88
CA ARG A 121 6.71 4.78 -5.43
C ARG A 121 6.47 3.38 -4.89
N MET A 122 5.72 2.55 -5.59
CA MET A 122 5.52 1.16 -5.19
C MET A 122 6.83 0.38 -5.16
N LEU A 123 7.71 0.55 -6.15
CA LEU A 123 9.07 -0.01 -6.14
C LEU A 123 9.91 0.47 -4.95
N GLN A 124 9.86 1.77 -4.65
CA GLN A 124 10.58 2.32 -3.50
C GLN A 124 10.07 1.78 -2.16
N LEU A 125 8.76 1.56 -2.04
CA LEU A 125 8.09 1.08 -0.83
C LEU A 125 8.17 -0.43 -0.61
N GLY A 126 8.53 -1.23 -1.62
CA GLY A 126 8.75 -2.67 -1.46
C GLY A 126 8.12 -3.60 -2.50
N LEU A 127 7.61 -3.08 -3.63
CA LEU A 127 7.23 -3.92 -4.75
C LEU A 127 8.42 -4.78 -5.16
N ARG A 128 8.21 -6.09 -5.30
CA ARG A 128 9.28 -7.07 -5.45
C ARG A 128 10.20 -6.77 -6.65
N ASP A 129 9.61 -6.49 -7.79
CA ASP A 129 10.28 -6.19 -9.06
C ASP A 129 9.29 -5.51 -10.03
N THR A 130 9.77 -5.06 -11.19
CA THR A 130 8.95 -4.35 -12.18
C THR A 130 7.85 -5.21 -12.81
N ASP A 131 7.95 -6.54 -12.68
CA ASP A 131 7.03 -7.52 -13.27
C ASP A 131 6.13 -8.19 -12.21
N ALA A 132 6.17 -7.70 -10.96
CA ALA A 132 5.43 -8.24 -9.82
C ALA A 132 3.92 -7.89 -9.83
N TYR A 133 3.25 -8.06 -10.97
CA TYR A 133 1.84 -7.76 -11.20
C TYR A 133 1.07 -9.04 -11.56
N THR A 134 0.11 -9.46 -10.73
CA THR A 134 -0.61 -10.73 -10.87
C THR A 134 -1.90 -10.74 -10.06
N CYS A 135 -2.97 -11.34 -10.57
CA CYS A 135 -4.18 -11.62 -9.79
C CYS A 135 -4.16 -13.02 -9.15
N SER A 136 -3.05 -13.75 -9.32
CA SER A 136 -2.85 -15.11 -8.83
C SER A 136 -1.61 -15.18 -7.92
N PRO A 137 -1.63 -14.50 -6.76
CA PRO A 137 -0.46 -14.37 -5.89
C PRO A 137 0.02 -15.72 -5.33
N CYS A 138 -0.90 -16.66 -5.10
CA CYS A 138 -0.60 -17.95 -4.46
C CYS A 138 -0.05 -19.02 -5.42
N LEU A 139 0.26 -18.68 -6.67
CA LEU A 139 0.93 -19.63 -7.57
C LEU A 139 2.37 -19.87 -7.10
N PRO A 140 2.89 -21.12 -7.16
CA PRO A 140 4.26 -21.43 -6.73
C PRO A 140 5.33 -20.56 -7.42
N GLN A 141 5.10 -20.15 -8.67
CA GLN A 141 6.00 -19.29 -9.44
C GLN A 141 6.02 -17.84 -8.94
N VAL A 142 4.95 -17.40 -8.29
CA VAL A 142 4.83 -16.06 -7.70
C VAL A 142 5.38 -16.05 -6.27
N GLY A 143 5.36 -17.16 -5.56
CA GLY A 143 6.05 -17.30 -4.27
C GLY A 143 5.31 -16.73 -3.06
N ASN A 144 4.05 -16.31 -3.20
CA ASN A 144 3.20 -15.89 -2.08
C ASN A 144 2.24 -17.04 -1.65
N VAL A 145 2.81 -18.20 -1.35
CA VAL A 145 2.08 -19.37 -0.84
C VAL A 145 2.03 -19.31 0.69
N PRO A 146 0.85 -19.38 1.33
CA PRO A 146 0.72 -19.35 2.80
C PRO A 146 1.37 -20.53 3.53
#